data_AF-A0A661NYB9-F1
#
_entry.id   AF-A0A661NYB9-F1
#
_cell.length_a   1.000
_cell.length_b   1.000
_cell.length_c   1.000
_cell.angle_alpha   90.00
_cell.angle_beta   90.00
_cell.angle_gamma   90.00
#
_symmetry.space_group_name_H-M   'P 1'
#
loop_
_entity.id
_entity.type
_entity.pdbx_description
1 polymer ?
#
loop_
_entity_poly.entity_id
_entity_poly.type
_entity_poly.pdbx_seq_one_letter_code
_entity_poly.pdbx_strand_id
1 'polypeptide(L)' 'MPSVTAGFFGPIKRPWPEHSRRLEFVPGSDIAALLADLGYSPADMRRVAVVRNGRRVGLDARLEDGDDVRFVLLAGGG' A
#
# COMPACT_ATOMS: atom_id res chain seq x y z
N MET A 1 -15.07 -8.29 7.60
CA MET A 1 -14.57 -7.56 6.41
C MET A 1 -13.23 -8.18 6.05
N PRO A 2 -12.86 -8.27 4.75
CA PRO A 2 -11.55 -8.77 4.37
C PRO A 2 -10.47 -7.77 4.82
N SER A 3 -9.25 -8.26 5.03
CA SER A 3 -8.15 -7.48 5.57
C SER A 3 -6.80 -7.83 4.95
N VAL A 4 -5.89 -6.86 4.94
CA VAL A 4 -4.49 -7.05 4.51
C VAL A 4 -3.55 -6.61 5.62
N THR A 5 -2.33 -7.13 5.63
CA THR A 5 -1.23 -6.58 6.42
C THR A 5 -0.49 -5.55 5.57
N ALA A 6 -0.54 -4.28 5.96
CA ALA A 6 0.07 -3.17 5.22
C ALA A 6 1.34 -2.67 5.91
N GLY A 7 2.48 -2.85 5.26
CA GLY A 7 3.78 -2.34 5.70
C GLY A 7 4.19 -1.06 4.97
N PHE A 8 4.79 -0.11 5.69
CA PHE A 8 5.24 1.19 5.19
C PHE A 8 6.76 1.36 5.38
N PHE A 9 7.49 1.45 4.27
CA PHE A 9 8.96 1.46 4.26
C PHE A 9 9.53 2.70 3.57
N GLY A 10 10.62 3.20 4.14
CA GLY A 10 11.28 4.44 3.69
C GLY A 10 10.59 5.70 4.21
N PRO A 11 10.95 6.89 3.68
CA PRO A 11 10.36 8.17 4.06
C PRO A 11 8.96 8.37 3.44
N ILE A 12 8.13 7.33 3.47
CA ILE A 12 6.77 7.33 2.95
C ILE A 12 5.82 7.93 4.00
N LYS A 13 4.73 8.56 3.53
CA LYS A 13 3.66 9.05 4.41
C LYS A 13 3.09 7.88 5.21
N ARG A 14 3.20 7.93 6.54
CA ARG A 14 2.59 6.92 7.41
C ARG A 14 1.39 7.53 8.13
N PRO A 15 0.20 6.91 8.05
CA PRO A 15 -0.94 7.35 8.83
C PRO A 15 -0.76 7.12 10.34
N TRP A 16 0.15 6.21 10.73
CA TRP A 16 0.43 5.83 12.12
C TRP A 16 1.94 5.69 12.40
N PRO A 17 2.37 5.67 13.69
CA PRO A 17 3.77 5.48 14.04
C PRO A 17 4.34 4.10 13.66
N GLU A 18 3.50 3.07 13.67
CA GLU A 18 3.90 1.69 13.39
C GLU A 18 4.26 1.50 11.92
N HIS A 19 5.22 0.61 11.66
CA HIS A 19 5.66 0.28 10.31
C HIS A 19 4.74 -0.69 9.59
N SER A 20 3.86 -1.40 10.31
CA SER A 20 2.90 -2.32 9.73
C SER A 20 1.61 -2.30 10.52
N ARG A 21 0.49 -2.45 9.81
CA ARG A 21 -0.85 -2.53 10.43
C ARG A 21 -1.78 -3.40 9.59
N ARG A 22 -2.68 -4.12 10.26
CA ARG A 22 -3.80 -4.77 9.58
C ARG A 22 -4.85 -3.74 9.18
N LEU A 23 -5.20 -3.71 7.90
CA LEU A 23 -6.18 -2.80 7.31
C LEU A 23 -7.35 -3.58 6.75
N GLU A 24 -8.56 -3.13 7.05
CA GLU A 24 -9.77 -3.63 6.41
C GLU A 24 -9.98 -2.90 5.08
N PHE A 25 -10.58 -3.59 4.10
CA PHE A 25 -10.87 -3.00 2.80
C PHE A 25 -12.22 -3.48 2.25
N VAL A 26 -12.73 -2.76 1.26
CA VAL A 26 -13.97 -3.13 0.57
C VAL A 26 -13.68 -4.28 -0.41
N PRO A 27 -14.46 -5.39 -0.40
CA PRO A 27 -14.26 -6.47 -1.35
C PRO A 27 -14.22 -5.98 -2.80
N GLY A 28 -13.22 -6.43 -3.56
CA GLY A 28 -13.01 -6.00 -4.93
C GLY A 28 -12.21 -4.71 -5.08
N SER A 29 -11.81 -4.01 -4.02
CA SER A 29 -10.90 -2.86 -4.12
C SER A 29 -9.53 -3.26 -4.69
N ASP A 30 -8.89 -2.31 -5.36
CA ASP A 30 -7.49 -2.39 -5.75
C ASP A 30 -6.60 -1.62 -4.75
N ILE A 31 -5.29 -1.68 -4.98
CA ILE A 31 -4.30 -1.03 -4.15
C ILE A 31 -4.45 0.50 -4.18
N ALA A 32 -4.80 1.09 -5.33
CA ALA A 32 -5.02 2.52 -5.47
C ALA A 32 -6.13 3.02 -4.54
N ALA A 33 -7.26 2.32 -4.49
CA ALA A 33 -8.37 2.64 -3.62
C ALA A 33 -7.96 2.59 -2.13
N LEU A 34 -7.24 1.54 -1.71
CA LEU A 34 -6.73 1.44 -0.34
C LEU A 34 -5.80 2.61 0.02
N LEU A 35 -4.89 2.99 -0.86
CA LEU A 35 -4.00 4.13 -0.61
C LEU A 35 -4.76 5.46 -0.58
N ALA A 36 -5.80 5.61 -1.39
CA ALA A 36 -6.66 6.80 -1.39
C ALA A 36 -7.37 6.96 -0.03
N ASP A 37 -7.89 5.87 0.53
CA ASP A 37 -8.52 5.84 1.87
C ASP A 37 -7.55 6.20 2.99
N LEU A 38 -6.25 5.88 2.81
CA LEU A 38 -5.16 6.30 3.69
C LEU A 38 -4.70 7.75 3.45
N GLY A 39 -5.34 8.46 2.53
CA GLY A 39 -5.09 9.86 2.22
C GLY A 39 -3.90 10.11 1.31
N TYR A 40 -3.49 9.14 0.49
CA TYR A 40 -2.48 9.38 -0.55
C TYR A 40 -3.13 10.07 -1.74
N SER A 41 -2.46 11.10 -2.26
CA SER A 41 -2.87 11.72 -3.52
C SER A 41 -2.38 10.89 -4.72
N PRO A 42 -2.96 11.06 -5.92
CA PRO A 42 -2.43 10.45 -7.14
C PRO A 42 -0.95 10.80 -7.42
N ALA A 43 -0.49 11.97 -6.97
CA ALA A 43 0.90 12.39 -7.10
C ALA A 43 1.83 11.60 -6.15
N ASP A 44 1.38 11.31 -4.92
CA ASP A 44 2.11 10.48 -3.96
C ASP A 44 2.24 9.05 -4.48
N MET A 45 1.12 8.47 -4.95
CA MET A 45 1.05 7.07 -5.41
C MET A 45 2.02 6.77 -6.56
N ARG A 46 2.28 7.73 -7.45
CA ARG A 46 3.26 7.58 -8.56
C ARG A 46 4.68 7.29 -8.07
N ARG A 47 4.99 7.65 -6.83
CA ARG A 47 6.30 7.45 -6.20
C ARG A 47 6.33 6.23 -5.29
N VAL A 48 5.23 5.49 -5.18
CA VAL A 48 5.13 4.30 -4.33
C VAL A 48 5.32 3.06 -5.18
N ALA A 49 6.33 2.25 -4.84
CA ALA A 49 6.41 0.87 -5.28
C ALA A 49 5.60 -0.02 -4.33
N VAL A 50 4.87 -0.97 -4.92
CA VAL A 50 4.03 -1.89 -4.17
C VAL A 50 4.52 -3.32 -4.34
N VAL A 51 4.68 -4.01 -3.22
CA VAL A 51 5.02 -5.44 -3.18
C VAL A 51 3.89 -6.18 -2.47
N ARG A 52 3.22 -7.09 -3.18
CA ARG A 52 2.16 -7.96 -2.67
C ARG A 52 2.69 -9.39 -2.60
N ASN A 53 2.66 -10.01 -1.42
CA ASN A 53 3.12 -11.38 -1.18
C ASN A 53 4.52 -11.66 -1.76
N GLY A 54 5.44 -10.70 -1.58
CA GLY A 54 6.82 -10.77 -2.08
C GLY A 54 7.02 -10.46 -3.57
N ARG A 55 5.96 -10.15 -4.32
CA ARG A 55 6.05 -9.80 -5.76
C ARG A 55 5.65 -8.36 -6.01
N ARG A 56 6.37 -7.67 -6.90
CA ARG A 56 6.02 -6.31 -7.31
C ARG A 56 4.74 -6.34 -8.14
N VAL A 57 3.80 -5.45 -7.82
CA VAL A 57 2.52 -5.33 -8.50
C VAL A 57 2.21 -3.86 -8.83
N GLY A 58 1.25 -3.65 -9.72
CA GLY A 58 0.70 -2.32 -10.04
C GLY A 58 -0.33 -1.86 -9.01
N LEU A 59 -0.71 -0.58 -9.10
CA LEU A 59 -1.75 0.01 -8.24
C LEU A 59 -3.16 -0.50 -8.59
N ASP A 60 -3.34 -1.02 -9.80
CA ASP A 60 -4.56 -1.65 -10.33
C ASP A 60 -4.73 -3.11 -9.88
N ALA A 61 -3.75 -3.68 -9.20
CA ALA A 61 -3.85 -5.03 -8.66
C ALA A 61 -4.94 -5.10 -7.57
N ARG A 62 -5.83 -6.08 -7.72
CA ARG A 62 -6.90 -6.37 -6.76
C ARG A 62 -6.32 -6.90 -5.45
N LEU A 63 -6.91 -6.44 -4.34
CA LEU A 63 -6.61 -6.93 -3.00
C LEU A 63 -7.39 -8.22 -2.73
N GLU A 64 -6.73 -9.17 -2.09
CA GLU A 64 -7.33 -10.40 -1.58
C GLU A 64 -7.16 -10.46 -0.06
N ASP A 65 -8.09 -11.16 0.60
CA ASP A 65 -8.05 -11.31 2.05
C ASP A 65 -6.77 -12.06 2.48
N GLY A 66 -6.08 -11.53 3.47
CA GLY A 66 -4.85 -12.08 4.01
C GLY A 66 -3.55 -11.64 3.31
N ASP A 67 -3.60 -10.75 2.30
CA ASP A 67 -2.39 -10.28 1.63
C ASP A 67 -1.38 -9.58 2.58
N ASP A 68 -0.08 -9.82 2.34
CA ASP A 68 1.02 -8.97 2.84
C ASP A 68 1.39 -7.94 1.77
N VAL A 69 1.07 -6.67 2.02
CA VAL A 69 1.29 -5.56 1.10
C VAL A 69 2.30 -4.59 1.69
N ARG A 70 3.35 -4.27 0.93
CA ARG A 70 4.39 -3.32 1.34
C ARG A 70 4.42 -2.14 0.39
N PHE A 71 4.31 -0.95 0.97
CA PHE A 71 4.42 0.34 0.31
C PHE A 71 5.82 0.90 0.55
N VAL A 72 6.55 1.11 -0.53
CA VAL A 72 7.93 1.60 -0.48
C VAL A 72 8.01 2.88 -1.29
N LEU A 73 8.45 3.97 -0.68
CA LEU A 73 8.74 5.18 -1.46
C LEU A 73 9.98 4.93 -2.34
N LEU A 74 9.85 5.13 -3.64
CA LEU A 74 10.96 5.17 -4.57
C LEU A 74 11.76 6.45 -4.31
N ALA A 75 12.81 6.37 -3.49
CA ALA A 75 13.79 7.44 -3.41
C ALA A 75 14.58 7.46 -4.74
N GLY A 76 14.67 8.63 -5.36
CA GLY A 76 15.62 8.85 -6.45
C GLY A 76 17.03 8.73 -5.88
N GLY A 77 17.74 7.67 -6.23
CA GLY A 77 19.18 7.61 -6.05
C GLY A 77 19.83 8.68 -6.92
N GLY A 78 20.75 9.46 -6.34
CA GLY A 78 21.62 10.37 -7.07
C GLY A 78 22.59 9.65 -8.00
#